data_AF-A0A1S3S257-F1
#
_entry.id   AF-A0A1S3S257-F1
#
_cell.length_a   1.000
_cell.length_b   1.000
_cell.length_c   1.000
_cell.angle_alpha   90.00
_cell.angle_beta   90.00
_cell.angle_gamma   90.00
#
_symmetry.space_group_name_H-M   'P 1'
#
loop_
_entity.id
_entity.type
_entity.pdbx_description
1 polymer ?
#
loop_
_entity_poly.entity_id
_entity_poly.type
_entity_poly.pdbx_seq_one_letter_code
_entity_poly.pdbx_strand_id
1 'polypeptide(L)'
;MKFSIQNMCPIEGEANVARFLFRLVAPYPSDPALATLVDSWVDTAFFQLAEGSAKERSAVLRALNGALGRDPWLAGPELSLADIACYCCVLQTGPAASSPANVQRWLKACENLGHFGPAHPLLQ
;
A
#
# COMPACT_ATOMS: atom_id res chain seq x y z
N MET A 1 6.78 -16.68 2.33
CA MET A 1 5.64 -17.60 2.51
C MET A 1 5.93 -18.95 1.84
N LYS A 2 5.64 -20.07 2.52
CA LYS A 2 5.83 -21.43 2.01
C LYS A 2 4.49 -22.18 2.03
N PHE A 3 4.20 -22.93 0.97
CA PHE A 3 3.03 -23.79 0.88
C PHE A 3 3.48 -25.25 0.94
N SER A 4 2.64 -26.12 1.51
CA SER A 4 2.89 -27.56 1.56
C SER A 4 2.55 -28.24 0.22
N ILE A 5 3.19 -27.78 -0.87
CA ILE A 5 3.02 -28.29 -2.23
C ILE A 5 4.39 -28.39 -2.91
N GLN A 6 4.55 -29.38 -3.79
CA GLN A 6 5.84 -29.67 -4.44
C GLN A 6 6.12 -28.79 -5.68
N ASN A 7 5.12 -28.09 -6.20
CA ASN A 7 5.20 -27.38 -7.48
C ASN A 7 5.29 -25.86 -7.35
N MET A 8 5.65 -25.34 -6.18
CA MET A 8 5.79 -23.90 -5.94
C MET A 8 7.03 -23.62 -5.10
N CYS A 9 7.87 -22.70 -5.58
CA CYS A 9 9.00 -22.21 -4.80
C CYS A 9 8.52 -21.32 -3.63
N PRO A 10 9.31 -21.19 -2.56
CA PRO A 10 9.04 -20.21 -1.51
C PRO A 10 8.91 -18.79 -2.08
N ILE A 11 7.90 -18.05 -1.64
CA ILE A 11 7.73 -16.62 -1.97
C ILE A 11 8.51 -15.80 -0.94
N GLU A 12 9.44 -14.96 -1.39
CA GLU A 12 10.24 -14.08 -0.52
C GLU A 12 9.81 -12.62 -0.67
N GLY A 13 9.92 -11.85 0.43
CA GLY A 13 9.52 -10.45 0.49
C GLY A 13 8.05 -10.22 0.83
N GLU A 14 7.77 -9.28 1.73
CA GLU A 14 6.41 -8.96 2.19
C GLU A 14 5.53 -8.46 1.05
N ALA A 15 6.08 -7.63 0.15
CA ALA A 15 5.40 -7.14 -1.04
C ALA A 15 4.84 -8.28 -1.91
N ASN A 16 5.64 -9.33 -2.15
CA ASN A 16 5.24 -10.47 -2.97
C ASN A 16 4.20 -11.35 -2.27
N VAL A 17 4.33 -11.52 -0.95
CA VAL A 17 3.33 -12.22 -0.15
C VAL A 17 2.00 -11.46 -0.15
N ALA A 18 2.03 -10.14 0.00
CA ALA A 18 0.84 -9.29 -0.04
C ALA A 18 0.13 -9.34 -1.40
N ARG A 19 0.88 -9.29 -2.51
CA ARG A 19 0.36 -9.49 -3.87
C ARG A 19 -0.36 -10.82 -4.03
N PHE A 20 0.28 -11.89 -3.57
CA PHE A 20 -0.30 -13.22 -3.63
C PHE A 20 -1.62 -13.28 -2.83
N LEU A 21 -1.61 -12.82 -1.58
CA LEU A 21 -2.79 -12.90 -0.71
C LEU A 21 -3.95 -12.05 -1.22
N PHE A 22 -3.68 -10.82 -1.69
CA PHE A 22 -4.71 -9.93 -2.20
C PHE A 22 -5.43 -10.52 -3.41
N ARG A 23 -4.69 -11.16 -4.33
CA ARG A 23 -5.27 -11.84 -5.50
C ARG A 23 -6.20 -13.01 -5.14
N LEU A 24 -6.17 -13.51 -3.91
CA LEU A 24 -7.11 -14.54 -3.44
C LEU A 24 -8.41 -13.95 -2.88
N VAL A 25 -8.38 -12.71 -2.39
CA VAL A 25 -9.51 -12.12 -1.64
C VAL A 25 -10.21 -10.97 -2.36
N ALA A 26 -9.60 -10.41 -3.40
CA ALA A 26 -10.16 -9.30 -4.16
C ALA A 26 -9.86 -9.45 -5.67
N PRO A 27 -10.75 -8.95 -6.55
CA PRO A 27 -10.45 -8.84 -7.98
C PRO A 27 -9.20 -7.99 -8.19
N TYR A 28 -8.28 -8.49 -9.02
CA TYR A 28 -7.14 -7.71 -9.47
C TYR A 28 -7.46 -7.07 -10.83
N PRO A 29 -6.96 -5.85 -11.12
CA PRO A 29 -7.20 -5.22 -12.42
C PRO A 29 -6.80 -6.12 -13.59
N SER A 30 -7.71 -6.29 -14.55
CA SER A 30 -7.43 -6.97 -15.82
C SER A 30 -6.68 -6.08 -16.82
N ASP A 31 -6.82 -4.75 -16.67
CA ASP A 31 -6.05 -3.79 -17.44
C ASP A 31 -4.58 -3.83 -17.03
N PRO A 32 -3.64 -4.15 -17.95
CA PRO A 32 -2.23 -4.32 -17.62
C PRO A 32 -1.56 -3.04 -17.12
N ALA A 33 -2.01 -1.87 -17.60
CA ALA A 33 -1.47 -0.60 -17.14
C ALA A 33 -1.85 -0.35 -15.68
N LEU A 34 -3.12 -0.57 -15.33
CA LEU A 34 -3.60 -0.44 -13.96
C LEU A 34 -2.98 -1.48 -13.01
N ALA A 35 -2.89 -2.73 -13.44
CA ALA A 35 -2.23 -3.79 -12.68
C ALA A 35 -0.77 -3.42 -12.34
N THR A 36 -0.05 -2.86 -13.30
CA THR A 36 1.34 -2.40 -13.13
C THR A 36 1.42 -1.18 -12.21
N LEU A 37 0.45 -0.25 -12.28
CA LEU A 37 0.40 0.89 -11.39
C LEU A 37 0.20 0.46 -9.93
N VAL A 38 -0.68 -0.51 -9.68
CA VAL A 38 -0.86 -1.09 -8.35
C VAL A 38 0.46 -1.70 -7.85
N ASP A 39 1.10 -2.54 -8.67
CA ASP A 39 2.36 -3.18 -8.31
C ASP A 39 3.49 -2.16 -8.06
N SER A 40 3.54 -1.08 -8.84
CA SER A 40 4.53 0.00 -8.67
C SER A 40 4.36 0.75 -7.35
N TRP A 41 3.12 1.00 -6.92
CA TRP A 41 2.86 1.58 -5.60
C TRP A 41 3.25 0.65 -4.46
N VAL A 42 2.99 -0.65 -4.60
CA VAL A 42 3.41 -1.67 -3.62
C VAL A 42 4.94 -1.66 -3.48
N ASP A 43 5.68 -1.68 -4.58
CA ASP A 43 7.15 -1.60 -4.52
C ASP A 43 7.62 -0.28 -3.90
N THR A 44 6.96 0.84 -4.24
CA THR A 44 7.26 2.16 -3.66
C THR A 44 7.03 2.16 -2.14
N ALA A 45 5.97 1.52 -1.65
CA ALA A 45 5.67 1.43 -0.23
C ALA A 45 6.77 0.68 0.53
N PHE A 46 7.13 -0.52 0.09
CA PHE A 46 8.10 -1.34 0.81
C PHE A 46 9.54 -0.84 0.65
N PHE A 47 9.97 -0.47 -0.56
CA PHE A 47 11.38 -0.11 -0.79
C PHE A 47 11.71 1.35 -0.52
N GLN A 48 10.79 2.29 -0.78
CA GLN A 48 11.09 3.73 -0.66
C GLN A 48 10.44 4.39 0.56
N LEU A 49 9.27 3.92 0.97
CA LEU A 49 8.60 4.48 2.15
C LEU A 49 9.09 3.81 3.43
N ALA A 50 8.95 2.49 3.56
CA ALA A 50 9.35 1.76 4.77
C ALA A 50 10.88 1.80 4.97
N GLU A 51 11.65 1.42 3.95
CA GLU A 51 13.12 1.29 4.06
C GLU A 51 13.92 2.51 3.60
N GLY A 52 13.26 3.50 2.99
CA GLY A 52 13.95 4.67 2.41
C GLY A 52 14.38 5.72 3.43
N SER A 53 15.29 6.59 2.99
CA SER A 53 15.74 7.77 3.70
C SER A 53 14.64 8.80 3.92
N ALA A 54 14.84 9.77 4.82
CA ALA A 54 13.89 10.87 5.04
C ALA A 54 13.57 11.66 3.75
N LYS A 55 14.55 11.77 2.83
CA LYS A 55 14.36 12.43 1.52
C LYS A 55 13.46 11.61 0.60
N GLU A 56 13.66 10.30 0.54
CA GLU A 56 12.82 9.38 -0.25
C GLU A 56 11.40 9.35 0.30
N ARG A 57 11.24 9.19 1.63
CA ARG A 57 9.95 9.26 2.30
C ARG A 57 9.19 10.55 1.99
N SER A 58 9.86 11.70 2.07
CA SER A 58 9.27 13.00 1.70
C SER A 58 8.86 13.08 0.23
N ALA A 59 9.64 12.47 -0.67
CA ALA A 59 9.30 12.40 -2.09
C ALA A 59 8.07 11.50 -2.33
N VAL A 60 8.01 10.33 -1.68
CA VAL A 60 6.87 9.41 -1.77
C VAL A 60 5.61 10.06 -1.22
N LEU A 61 5.65 10.72 -0.06
CA LEU A 61 4.49 11.43 0.49
C LEU A 61 3.94 12.52 -0.44
N ARG A 62 4.82 13.22 -1.18
CA ARG A 62 4.39 14.16 -2.23
C ARG A 62 3.74 13.45 -3.42
N ALA A 63 4.28 12.32 -3.84
CA ALA A 63 3.71 11.52 -4.92
C ALA A 63 2.32 10.98 -4.55
N LEU A 64 2.17 10.42 -3.34
CA LEU A 64 0.89 9.98 -2.78
C LEU A 64 -0.12 11.13 -2.77
N ASN A 65 0.27 12.30 -2.26
CA ASN A 65 -0.63 13.46 -2.22
C ASN A 65 -1.09 13.93 -3.61
N GLY A 66 -0.21 13.82 -4.62
CA GLY A 66 -0.53 14.14 -6.01
C GLY A 66 -1.48 13.14 -6.65
N ALA A 67 -1.30 11.83 -6.38
CA ALA A 67 -2.21 10.79 -6.86
C ALA A 67 -3.60 10.91 -6.21
N LEU A 68 -3.65 11.04 -4.89
CA LEU A 68 -4.87 11.19 -4.09
C LEU A 68 -5.57 12.55 -4.26
N GLY A 69 -4.96 13.47 -5.01
CA GLY A 69 -5.61 14.70 -5.45
C GLY A 69 -6.44 14.52 -6.72
N ARG A 70 -6.20 13.44 -7.49
CA ARG A 70 -6.92 13.13 -8.73
C ARG A 70 -8.02 12.09 -8.49
N ASP A 71 -7.71 11.10 -7.67
CA ASP A 71 -8.56 9.95 -7.41
C ASP A 71 -8.70 9.71 -5.90
N PRO A 72 -9.79 9.07 -5.44
CA PRO A 72 -9.98 8.76 -4.02
C PRO A 72 -9.00 7.69 -3.49
N TRP A 73 -8.49 6.82 -4.37
CA TRP A 73 -7.53 5.75 -4.06
C TRP A 73 -6.33 5.80 -5.01
N LEU A 74 -5.24 5.13 -4.66
CA LEU A 74 -3.95 5.27 -5.35
C LEU A 74 -3.93 4.76 -6.79
N ALA A 75 -4.80 3.81 -7.10
CA ALA A 75 -4.97 3.23 -8.42
C ALA A 75 -6.39 3.48 -8.97
N GLY A 76 -6.98 4.63 -8.67
CA GLY A 76 -8.25 5.07 -9.28
C GLY A 76 -9.43 5.07 -8.30
N PRO A 77 -10.64 4.67 -8.75
CA PRO A 77 -11.86 4.91 -7.98
C PRO A 77 -12.12 3.90 -6.85
N GLU A 78 -11.40 2.79 -6.81
CA GLU A 78 -11.61 1.69 -5.86
C GLU A 78 -10.34 1.36 -5.06
N LEU A 79 -10.54 0.84 -3.83
CA LEU A 79 -9.47 0.36 -2.97
C LEU A 79 -8.69 -0.76 -3.66
N SER A 80 -7.37 -0.69 -3.61
CA SER A 80 -6.48 -1.70 -4.15
C SER A 80 -5.41 -2.13 -3.14
N LEU A 81 -4.60 -3.10 -3.53
CA LEU A 81 -3.42 -3.48 -2.74
C LEU A 81 -2.44 -2.32 -2.54
N ALA A 82 -2.36 -1.39 -3.50
CA ALA A 82 -1.52 -0.19 -3.36
C ALA A 82 -1.89 0.59 -2.11
N ASP A 83 -3.19 0.77 -1.88
CA ASP A 83 -3.69 1.52 -0.73
C ASP A 83 -3.36 0.82 0.58
N ILE A 84 -3.57 -0.50 0.66
CA ILE A 84 -3.26 -1.30 1.85
C ILE A 84 -1.76 -1.21 2.17
N ALA A 85 -0.89 -1.43 1.17
CA ALA A 85 0.55 -1.40 1.35
C ALA A 85 1.04 -0.02 1.77
N CYS A 86 0.67 1.03 1.04
CA CYS A 86 1.06 2.39 1.36
C CYS A 86 0.51 2.84 2.72
N TYR A 87 -0.71 2.47 3.09
CA TYR A 87 -1.31 2.88 4.36
C TYR A 87 -0.50 2.33 5.54
N CYS A 88 -0.19 1.04 5.52
CA CYS A 88 0.63 0.40 6.55
C CYS A 88 2.01 1.05 6.65
N CYS A 89 2.69 1.27 5.52
CA CYS A 89 4.01 1.89 5.52
C CYS A 89 4.01 3.38 5.93
N VAL A 90 2.94 4.14 5.62
CA VAL A 90 2.81 5.53 6.11
C VAL A 90 2.72 5.55 7.64
N LEU A 91 1.90 4.69 8.24
CA LEU A 91 1.75 4.65 9.70
C LEU A 91 3.04 4.25 10.43
N GLN A 92 3.80 3.31 9.86
CA GLN A 92 5.07 2.87 10.44
C GLN A 92 6.22 3.89 10.32
N THR A 93 6.10 4.90 9.44
CA THR A 93 7.20 5.82 9.13
C THR A 93 7.10 7.17 9.80
N GLY A 94 5.98 7.49 10.46
CA GLY A 94 5.84 8.67 11.29
C GLY A 94 4.39 9.10 11.55
N PRO A 95 4.18 10.19 12.31
CA PRO A 95 2.84 10.62 12.70
C PRO A 95 2.00 11.04 11.49
N ALA A 96 0.80 10.49 11.37
CA ALA A 96 -0.17 10.82 10.31
C ALA A 96 -0.42 12.32 10.16
N ALA A 97 -0.41 13.07 11.26
CA ALA A 97 -0.63 14.53 11.29
C ALA A 97 0.42 15.33 10.50
N SER A 98 1.61 14.77 10.26
CA SER A 98 2.67 15.40 9.47
C SER A 98 2.53 15.18 7.96
N SER A 99 1.58 14.34 7.54
CA SER A 99 1.36 14.01 6.13
C SER A 99 0.66 15.14 5.36
N PRO A 100 0.81 15.23 4.04
CA PRO A 100 0.06 16.18 3.21
C PRO A 100 -1.47 16.00 3.27
N ALA A 101 -2.22 17.04 2.90
CA ALA A 101 -3.67 17.11 3.10
C ALA A 101 -4.49 15.96 2.46
N ASN A 102 -4.18 15.58 1.20
CA ASN A 102 -4.90 14.47 0.55
C ASN A 102 -4.54 13.13 1.18
N VAL A 103 -3.28 12.97 1.62
CA VAL A 103 -2.84 11.77 2.37
C VAL A 103 -3.57 11.68 3.70
N GLN A 104 -3.71 12.77 4.46
CA GLN A 104 -4.49 12.75 5.71
C GLN A 104 -5.96 12.38 5.49
N ARG A 105 -6.59 12.88 4.42
CA ARG A 105 -7.96 12.51 4.06
C ARG A 105 -8.08 11.03 3.72
N TRP A 106 -7.14 10.52 2.94
CA TRP A 106 -7.09 9.11 2.54
C TRP A 106 -6.79 8.18 3.73
N LEU A 107 -5.90 8.54 4.66
CA LEU A 107 -5.67 7.76 5.89
C LEU A 107 -6.96 7.55 6.67
N LYS A 108 -7.77 8.62 6.83
CA LYS A 108 -9.09 8.52 7.46
C LYS A 108 -10.06 7.66 6.65
N ALA A 109 -10.01 7.71 5.32
CA ALA A 109 -10.81 6.84 4.48
C ALA A 109 -10.44 5.36 4.67
N CYS A 110 -9.14 5.04 4.74
CA CYS A 110 -8.65 3.69 5.07
C CYS A 110 -9.13 3.22 6.45
N GLU A 111 -9.02 4.07 7.48
CA GLU A 111 -9.52 3.76 8.84
C GLU A 111 -11.02 3.46 8.84
N ASN A 112 -11.81 4.25 8.11
CA ASN A 112 -13.26 4.10 8.03
C ASN A 112 -13.73 2.80 7.35
N LEU A 113 -12.87 2.13 6.58
CA LEU A 113 -13.20 0.81 6.03
C LEU A 113 -13.28 -0.27 7.12
N GLY A 114 -12.70 -0.04 8.30
CA GLY A 114 -12.69 -0.98 9.41
C GLY A 114 -11.79 -2.22 9.22
N HIS A 115 -11.14 -2.36 8.07
CA HIS A 115 -10.25 -3.50 7.78
C HIS A 115 -8.96 -3.51 8.61
N PHE A 116 -8.49 -2.32 9.02
CA PHE A 116 -7.19 -2.15 9.66
C PHE A 116 -7.24 -2.21 11.20
N GLY A 117 -8.43 -2.21 11.81
CA GLY A 117 -8.60 -2.11 13.26
C GLY A 117 -7.75 -3.12 14.06
N PRO A 118 -7.82 -4.43 13.75
CA PRO A 118 -7.02 -5.43 14.46
C PRO A 118 -5.50 -5.28 14.27
N ALA A 119 -5.06 -4.72 13.15
CA ALA A 119 -3.64 -4.56 12.82
C ALA A 119 -3.06 -3.20 13.24
N HIS A 120 -3.90 -2.19 13.47
CA HIS A 120 -3.46 -0.82 13.74
C HIS A 120 -2.48 -0.68 14.93
N PRO A 121 -2.64 -1.41 16.06
CA PRO A 121 -1.66 -1.37 17.16
C PRO A 121 -0.26 -1.88 16.79
N LEU A 122 -0.14 -2.62 15.69
CA LEU A 122 1.15 -3.14 15.18
C LEU A 122 1.81 -2.16 14.19
N LEU A 123 1.14 -1.06 13.85
CA LEU A 123 1.58 -0.08 12.86
C LEU A 123 2.02 1.25 13.48
N GLN A 124 1.99 1.39 14.81
CA GLN A 124 2.43 2.55 15.60
C GLN A 124 3.67 2.21 16.42
#